data_AF-A0A970MNG7-F1
#
_entry.id   AF-A0A970MNG7-F1
#
_cell.length_a   1.000
_cell.length_b   1.000
_cell.length_c   1.000
_cell.angle_alpha   90.00
_cell.angle_beta   90.00
_cell.angle_gamma   90.00
#
_symmetry.space_group_name_H-M   'P 1'
#
loop_
_entity.id
_entity.type
_entity.pdbx_description
1 polymer ?
#
loop_
_entity_poly.entity_id
_entity_poly.type
_entity_poly.pdbx_seq_one_letter_code
_entity_poly.pdbx_strand_id
1 'polypeptide(L)'
;MKHDYNKDLEKLIGDAIKCNSKAQEHLFKMYYSSMMNICYRYANAPHEAKDLFQDGFIKIFEHLGDYKFNGSLEGWMRRIMVNNAIDHIRR
;
A
#
# COMPACT_ATOMS: atom_id res chain seq x y z
N MET A 1 29.57 -7.02 3.00
CA MET A 1 28.48 -7.44 3.91
C MET A 1 27.17 -7.20 3.14
N LYS A 2 26.50 -8.25 2.65
CA LYS A 2 25.23 -8.09 1.94
C LYS A 2 24.14 -7.81 2.97
N HIS A 3 23.67 -6.58 3.04
CA HIS A 3 22.51 -6.20 3.85
C HIS A 3 21.31 -7.00 3.33
N ASP A 4 20.67 -7.77 4.21
CA ASP A 4 19.57 -8.67 3.84
C ASP A 4 18.27 -7.85 3.78
N TYR A 5 18.06 -7.21 2.62
CA TYR A 5 16.94 -6.31 2.33
C TYR A 5 15.57 -6.89 2.73
N ASN A 6 15.39 -8.21 2.63
CA ASN A 6 14.14 -8.87 3.01
C ASN A 6 13.89 -8.84 4.52
N LYS A 7 14.93 -9.02 5.34
CA LYS A 7 14.80 -8.93 6.80
C LYS A 7 14.46 -7.52 7.27
N ASP A 8 15.01 -6.51 6.60
CA ASP A 8 14.72 -5.11 6.93
C ASP A 8 13.27 -4.75 6.56
N LEU A 9 12.77 -5.25 5.44
CA LEU A 9 11.37 -5.08 5.05
C LEU A 9 10.40 -5.82 5.99
N GLU A 10 10.71 -7.07 6.36
CA GLU A 10 9.90 -7.84 7.31
C GLU A 10 9.80 -7.15 8.67
N LYS A 11 10.92 -6.63 9.18
CA LYS A 11 10.93 -5.85 10.41
C LYS A 11 10.09 -4.57 10.28
N LEU A 12 10.25 -3.85 9.16
CA LEU A 12 9.49 -2.63 8.89
C LEU A 12 7.98 -2.90 8.87
N ILE A 13 7.55 -3.97 8.21
CA ILE A 13 6.14 -4.42 8.19
C ILE A 13 5.68 -4.77 9.60
N GLY A 14 6.48 -5.53 10.35
CA GLY A 14 6.16 -5.89 11.74
C GLY A 14 5.98 -4.70 12.67
N ASP A 15 6.80 -3.65 12.51
CA ASP A 15 6.66 -2.41 13.27
C ASP A 15 5.45 -1.58 12.80
N ALA A 16 5.16 -1.56 11.50
CA ALA A 16 3.99 -0.86 10.95
C ALA A 16 2.66 -1.49 11.39
N ILE A 17 2.59 -2.82 11.52
CA ILE A 17 1.44 -3.56 12.06
C ILE A 17 1.18 -3.17 13.52
N LYS A 18 2.22 -2.82 14.28
CA LYS A 18 2.12 -2.33 15.67
C LYS A 18 1.75 -0.84 15.75
N CYS A 19 1.26 -0.24 14.67
CA CYS A 19 0.93 1.18 14.56
C CYS A 19 2.10 2.12 14.85
N ASN A 20 3.34 1.69 14.60
CA ASN A 20 4.48 2.59 14.71
C ASN A 20 4.42 3.63 13.58
N SER A 21 4.20 4.89 13.93
CA SER A 21 4.00 5.97 12.96
C SER A 21 5.19 6.15 12.01
N LYS A 22 6.43 5.96 12.48
CA LYS A 22 7.62 6.08 11.62
C LYS A 22 7.70 4.93 10.61
N ALA A 23 7.33 3.72 11.03
CA ALA A 23 7.31 2.56 10.15
C ALA A 23 6.21 2.69 9.08
N GLN A 24 5.01 3.11 9.47
CA GLN A 24 3.91 3.37 8.54
C GLN A 24 4.24 4.50 7.56
N GLU A 25 4.82 5.61 8.04
CA GLU A 25 5.28 6.71 7.19
C GLU A 25 6.33 6.25 6.17
N HIS A 26 7.27 5.41 6.61
CA HIS A 26 8.30 4.87 5.72
C HIS A 26 7.70 3.96 4.63
N LEU A 27 6.81 3.03 4.99
CA LEU A 27 6.10 2.21 4.00
C LEU A 27 5.27 3.07 3.05
N PHE A 28 4.55 4.06 3.58
CA PHE A 28 3.78 4.99 2.78
C PHE A 28 4.65 5.70 1.74
N LYS A 29 5.77 6.30 2.16
CA LYS A 29 6.71 6.98 1.26
C LYS A 29 7.30 6.05 0.20
N MET A 30 7.61 4.80 0.57
CA MET A 30 8.19 3.81 -0.33
C MET A 30 7.25 3.45 -1.50
N TYR A 31 5.94 3.33 -1.21
CA TYR A 31 4.96 2.87 -2.19
C TYR A 31 4.02 3.98 -2.69
N TYR A 32 4.17 5.21 -2.21
CA TYR A 32 3.32 6.35 -2.60
C TYR A 32 3.21 6.49 -4.12
N SER A 33 4.35 6.59 -4.81
CA SER A 33 4.39 6.84 -6.25
C SER A 33 3.77 5.68 -7.03
N SER A 34 4.11 4.43 -6.70
CA SER A 34 3.63 3.26 -7.43
C SER A 34 2.13 3.02 -7.24
N MET A 35 1.59 3.26 -6.04
CA MET A 35 0.16 3.13 -5.77
C MET A 35 -0.65 4.31 -6.31
N MET A 36 -0.13 5.54 -6.23
CA MET A 36 -0.79 6.71 -6.82
C MET A 36 -0.90 6.58 -8.34
N ASN A 37 0.14 6.06 -9.00
CA ASN A 37 0.11 5.76 -10.43
C ASN A 37 -0.94 4.70 -10.81
N ILE A 38 -1.32 3.80 -9.89
CA ILE A 38 -2.46 2.90 -10.12
C ILE A 38 -3.75 3.70 -10.06
N CYS A 39 -3.96 4.49 -9.01
CA CYS A 39 -5.19 5.26 -8.84
C CYS A 39 -5.47 6.18 -10.04
N TYR A 40 -4.45 6.85 -10.57
CA TYR A 40 -4.57 7.66 -11.79
C TYR A 40 -5.02 6.89 -13.05
N ARG A 41 -4.79 5.58 -13.13
CA ARG A 41 -5.27 4.77 -14.27
C ARG A 41 -6.77 4.48 -14.21
N TYR A 42 -7.37 4.61 -13.04
CA TYR A 42 -8.77 4.28 -12.78
C TYR A 42 -9.64 5.51 -12.51
N ALA A 43 -9.05 6.66 -12.17
CA ALA A 43 -9.78 7.90 -11.91
C ALA A 43 -9.99 8.75 -13.18
N ASN A 44 -11.13 9.44 -13.26
CA ASN A 44 -11.40 10.38 -14.37
C ASN A 44 -10.79 11.77 -14.11
N ALA A 45 -10.53 12.10 -12.84
CA ALA A 45 -9.97 13.37 -12.44
C ALA A 45 -8.89 13.22 -11.36
N PRO A 46 -7.96 14.19 -11.21
CA PRO A 46 -6.90 14.10 -10.21
C PRO A 46 -7.36 14.05 -8.75
N HIS A 47 -8.53 14.61 -8.44
CA HIS A 47 -9.07 14.57 -7.08
C HIS A 47 -9.60 13.15 -6.75
N GLU A 48 -10.33 12.53 -7.67
CA GLU A 48 -10.76 11.13 -7.55
C GLU A 48 -9.57 10.20 -7.32
N ALA A 49 -8.46 10.41 -8.05
CA ALA A 49 -7.25 9.60 -7.86
C ALA A 49 -6.68 9.72 -6.44
N LYS A 50 -6.76 10.90 -5.82
CA LYS A 50 -6.34 11.11 -4.44
C LYS A 50 -7.27 10.44 -3.44
N ASP A 51 -8.58 10.50 -3.68
CA ASP A 51 -9.58 9.87 -2.80
C ASP A 51 -9.42 8.34 -2.84
N LEU A 52 -9.33 7.76 -4.05
CA LEU A 52 -9.02 6.34 -4.26
C LEU A 52 -7.74 5.90 -3.55
N PHE A 53 -6.70 6.74 -3.64
CA PHE A 53 -5.42 6.47 -3.02
C PHE A 53 -5.51 6.49 -1.49
N GLN A 54 -6.17 7.50 -0.91
CA GLN A 54 -6.33 7.61 0.55
C GLN A 54 -7.08 6.41 1.11
N ASP A 55 -8.25 6.09 0.53
CA ASP A 55 -9.07 4.95 0.95
C ASP A 55 -8.31 3.62 0.78
N GLY A 56 -7.59 3.48 -0.33
CA GLY A 56 -6.80 2.27 -0.60
C GLY A 56 -5.63 2.10 0.38
N PHE A 57 -4.97 3.18 0.78
CA PHE A 57 -3.85 3.12 1.73
C PHE A 57 -4.32 2.84 3.16
N ILE A 58 -5.48 3.37 3.55
CA ILE A 58 -6.12 3.02 4.82
C ILE A 58 -6.36 1.51 4.87
N LYS A 59 -7.01 0.94 3.83
CA LYS A 59 -7.26 -0.50 3.72
C LYS A 59 -5.98 -1.32 3.74
N ILE A 60 -4.91 -0.84 3.10
CA ILE A 60 -3.60 -1.51 3.14
C ILE A 60 -3.10 -1.62 4.59
N PHE A 61 -3.15 -0.55 5.37
CA PHE A 61 -2.68 -0.57 6.75
C PHE A 61 -3.58 -1.41 7.66
N GLU A 62 -4.91 -1.33 7.47
CA GLU A 62 -5.88 -2.17 8.19
C GLU A 62 -5.64 -3.66 7.96
N HIS A 63 -5.28 -4.05 6.73
CA HIS A 63 -5.06 -5.44 6.35
C HIS A 63 -3.58 -5.85 6.32
N LEU A 64 -2.64 -5.00 6.75
CA LEU A 64 -1.21 -5.28 6.62
C LEU A 64 -0.79 -6.55 7.38
N GLY A 65 -1.47 -6.87 8.49
CA GLY A 65 -1.26 -8.11 9.25
C GLY A 65 -1.65 -9.39 8.50
N ASP A 66 -2.46 -9.28 7.44
CA ASP A 66 -2.87 -10.42 6.61
C ASP A 66 -1.81 -10.77 5.55
N TYR A 67 -0.84 -9.88 5.30
CA TYR A 67 0.25 -10.15 4.37
C TYR A 67 1.15 -11.28 4.89
N LYS A 68 1.11 -12.44 4.22
CA LYS A 68 1.82 -13.66 4.61
C LYS A 68 3.26 -13.76 4.08
N PHE A 69 3.86 -12.64 3.67
CA PHE A 69 5.21 -12.61 3.07
C PHE A 69 5.38 -13.54 1.85
N ASN A 70 4.27 -13.84 1.17
CA ASN A 70 4.27 -14.63 -0.05
C ASN A 70 4.19 -13.69 -1.26
N GLY A 71 5.21 -13.72 -2.11
CA GLY A 71 5.36 -12.77 -3.21
C GLY A 71 5.87 -11.41 -2.74
N SER A 72 5.64 -10.37 -3.53
CA SER A 72 6.06 -9.00 -3.19
C SER A 72 4.97 -8.25 -2.44
N LEU A 73 5.38 -7.45 -1.43
CA LEU A 73 4.47 -6.55 -0.72
C LEU A 73 3.80 -5.59 -1.70
N GLU A 74 4.57 -5.06 -2.66
CA GLU A 74 4.04 -4.20 -3.70
C GLU A 74 2.90 -4.88 -4.46
N GLY A 75 3.09 -6.11 -4.94
CA GLY A 75 2.06 -6.85 -5.67
C GLY A 75 0.78 -7.07 -4.84
N TRP A 76 0.92 -7.32 -3.55
CA TRP A 76 -0.20 -7.42 -2.62
C TRP A 76 -0.93 -6.07 -2.46
N MET A 77 -0.20 -4.97 -2.24
CA MET A 77 -0.75 -3.61 -2.16
C MET A 77 -1.46 -3.19 -3.46
N ARG A 78 -0.87 -3.51 -4.61
CA ARG A 78 -1.47 -3.23 -5.93
C ARG A 78 -2.84 -3.88 -6.07
N ARG A 79 -3.01 -5.12 -5.58
CA ARG A 79 -4.29 -5.83 -5.61
C ARG A 79 -5.35 -5.10 -4.79
N ILE A 80 -4.99 -4.61 -3.60
CA ILE A 80 -5.89 -3.82 -2.75
C ILE A 80 -6.28 -2.51 -3.46
N MET A 81 -5.31 -1.78 -4.03
CA MET A 81 -5.57 -0.53 -4.75
C MET A 81 -6.49 -0.72 -5.95
N VAL A 82 -6.24 -1.75 -6.78
CA VAL A 82 -7.07 -2.05 -7.96
C VAL A 82 -8.49 -2.43 -7.53
N ASN A 83 -8.64 -3.29 -6.53
CA ASN A 83 -9.95 -3.67 -6.02
C ASN A 83 -10.70 -2.44 -5.47
N ASN A 84 -10.02 -1.59 -4.71
CA ASN A 84 -10.60 -0.35 -4.19
C ASN A 84 -11.10 0.57 -5.31
N ALA A 85 -10.31 0.75 -6.37
CA ALA A 85 -10.68 1.57 -7.51
C ALA A 85 -11.88 0.99 -8.29
N ILE A 86 -11.90 -0.33 -8.53
CA ILE A 86 -13.02 -0.99 -9.19
C ILE A 86 -14.30 -0.85 -8.37
N ASP A 87 -14.23 -1.03 -7.05
CA ASP A 87 -15.39 -0.90 -6.17
C ASP A 87 -15.93 0.53 -6.14
N HIS A 88 -15.06 1.54 -6.21
CA HIS A 88 -15.46 2.94 -6.30
C HIS A 88 -16.19 3.25 -7.60
N ILE A 89 -15.72 2.73 -8.74
CA ILE A 89 -16.33 2.94 -10.07
C ILE A 89 -17.71 2.25 -10.18
N ARG A 90 -17.91 1.14 -9.47
CA ARG A 90 -19.16 0.36 -9.52
C ARG A 90 -20.29 0.95 -8.67
N ARG A 91 -19.99 1.91 -7.79
CA ARG A 91 -20.96 2.59 -6.93
C ARG A 91 -21.58 3.77 -7.66
#